data_AF-A0A7X7PN04-F1
#
_entry.id   AF-A0A7X7PN04-F1
#
_cell.length_a   1.000
_cell.length_b   1.000
_cell.length_c   1.000
_cell.angle_alpha   90.00
_cell.angle_beta   90.00
_cell.angle_gamma   90.00
#
_symmetry.space_group_name_H-M   'P 1'
#
loop_
_entity.id
_entity.type
_entity.pdbx_description
1 polymer ?
#
loop_
_entity_poly.entity_id
_entity_poly.type
_entity_poly.pdbx_seq_one_letter_code
_entity_poly.pdbx_strand_id
1 'polypeptide(L)'
;MGERAVVPAAPGATGREARVSIEAVMARLAGGDGAAIQSLIEGFRPELVRSVRTIASSRNLRLSAEQLDALVVDAALAISDVAPAWKPGGAPPWFYAKGRIANAVDREIGQWANELDDERTDVEEKPAVAGTEPDTYETLLGLASVNHDAARFIDALASVASVRDQMLFVEHGVQVSLGDPSPAVTVGQQFGMNPAAVRQQTRRIRLRLKDLADSDPRYRELAALDLVA
;
A
#
# COMPACT_ATOMS: atom_id res chain seq x y z
N MET A 1 38.03 41.71 66.05
CA MET A 1 38.85 41.03 65.03
C MET A 1 38.30 39.61 64.91
N GLY A 2 37.39 39.24 64.01
CA GLY A 2 37.00 39.87 62.76
C GLY A 2 37.95 39.52 61.64
N GLU A 3 38.00 38.26 61.18
CA GLU A 3 38.33 37.98 59.78
C GLU A 3 37.77 36.65 59.30
N ARG A 4 37.33 36.67 58.05
CA ARG A 4 36.23 35.90 57.46
C ARG A 4 36.66 34.51 57.00
N ALA A 5 35.71 33.59 57.09
CA ALA A 5 35.70 32.32 56.38
C ALA A 5 35.88 32.53 54.87
N VAL A 6 36.87 31.86 54.30
CA VAL A 6 36.98 31.62 52.86
C VAL A 6 36.49 30.20 52.61
N VAL A 7 35.27 30.11 52.08
CA VAL A 7 34.76 28.90 51.44
C VAL A 7 35.24 28.93 49.98
N PRO A 8 36.03 27.95 49.50
CA PRO A 8 36.09 27.68 48.09
C PRO A 8 35.03 26.66 47.68
N ALA A 9 34.26 27.10 46.69
CA ALA A 9 33.24 26.47 45.88
C ALA A 9 33.16 24.93 45.82
N ALA A 10 31.92 24.44 45.90
CA ALA A 10 31.51 23.14 45.41
C ALA A 10 31.90 22.93 43.93
N PRO A 11 32.30 21.72 43.52
CA PRO A 11 32.24 21.33 42.11
C PRO A 11 30.76 21.11 41.75
N GLY A 12 30.07 22.20 41.46
CA GLY A 12 28.85 22.17 40.67
C GLY A 12 29.17 21.89 39.19
N ALA A 13 28.16 21.34 38.52
CA ALA A 13 28.02 21.15 37.07
C ALA A 13 28.60 19.83 36.49
N THR A 14 27.88 18.70 36.60
CA THR A 14 26.75 18.28 35.74
C THR A 14 27.14 17.80 34.34
N GLY A 15 26.85 16.52 34.10
CA GLY A 15 25.96 16.18 33.00
C GLY A 15 26.50 16.34 31.60
N ARG A 16 27.56 15.61 31.26
CA ARG A 16 27.62 15.01 29.92
C ARG A 16 27.23 13.55 30.11
N GLU A 17 25.93 13.29 30.28
CA GLU A 17 25.38 11.95 30.01
C GLU A 17 26.04 11.46 28.71
N ALA A 18 26.68 10.30 28.78
CA ALA A 18 27.34 9.71 27.63
C ALA A 18 26.30 9.62 26.51
N ARG A 19 26.36 10.54 25.53
CA ARG A 19 25.39 10.57 24.43
C ARG A 19 25.44 9.21 23.77
N VAL A 20 24.34 8.48 23.84
CA VAL A 20 24.19 7.17 23.23
C VAL A 20 24.58 7.32 21.76
N SER A 21 25.50 6.48 21.27
CA SER A 21 25.92 6.53 19.87
C SER A 21 24.84 5.89 18.99
N ILE A 22 24.42 6.60 17.95
CA ILE A 22 23.45 6.06 16.98
C ILE A 22 23.98 4.80 16.31
N GLU A 23 25.28 4.74 16.02
CA GLU A 23 25.91 3.57 15.40
C GLU A 23 25.86 2.35 16.33
N ALA A 24 26.07 2.56 17.64
CA ALA A 24 25.97 1.49 18.63
C ALA A 24 24.53 0.98 18.78
N VAL A 25 23.54 1.88 18.73
CA VAL A 25 22.12 1.52 18.75
C VAL A 25 21.75 0.73 17.50
N MET A 26 22.15 1.21 16.32
CA MET A 26 21.88 0.54 15.05
C MET A 26 22.55 -0.83 14.95
N ALA A 27 23.77 -0.99 15.48
CA ALA A 27 24.44 -2.28 15.52
C ALA A 27 23.69 -3.30 16.41
N ARG A 28 23.16 -2.85 17.56
CA ARG A 28 22.33 -3.70 18.43
C ARG A 28 21.00 -4.08 17.75
N LEU A 29 20.34 -3.13 17.09
CA LEU A 29 19.12 -3.39 16.31
C LEU A 29 19.38 -4.38 15.17
N ALA A 30 20.50 -4.25 14.45
CA ALA A 30 20.91 -5.20 13.43
C ALA A 30 21.14 -6.62 13.98
N GLY A 31 21.55 -6.72 15.25
CA GLY A 31 21.67 -7.97 15.99
C GLY A 31 20.35 -8.52 16.56
N GLY A 32 19.22 -7.85 16.33
CA GLY A 32 17.89 -8.27 16.80
C GLY A 32 17.58 -7.92 18.26
N ASP A 33 18.34 -7.03 18.89
CA ASP A 33 18.10 -6.60 20.26
C ASP A 33 16.91 -5.62 20.34
N GLY A 34 15.74 -6.15 20.70
CA GLY A 34 14.52 -5.37 20.85
C GLY A 34 14.62 -4.24 21.90
N ALA A 35 15.48 -4.36 22.92
CA ALA A 35 15.67 -3.31 23.93
C ALA A 35 16.38 -2.07 23.34
N ALA A 36 17.09 -2.23 22.21
CA ALA A 36 17.71 -1.11 21.51
C ALA A 36 16.68 -0.19 20.84
N ILE A 37 15.44 -0.63 20.62
CA ILE A 37 14.35 0.23 20.13
C ILE A 37 14.05 1.34 21.13
N GLN A 38 13.96 0.99 22.42
CA GLN A 38 13.76 1.98 23.48
C GLN A 38 14.96 2.93 23.59
N SER A 39 16.18 2.40 23.44
CA SER A 39 17.40 3.24 23.41
C SER A 39 17.40 4.22 22.23
N LEU A 40 16.85 3.81 21.07
CA LEU A 40 16.68 4.69 19.92
C LEU A 40 15.65 5.79 20.20
N ILE A 41 14.50 5.43 20.79
CA ILE A 41 13.43 6.38 21.12
C ILE A 41 13.92 7.39 22.14
N GLU A 42 14.48 6.96 23.27
CA GLU A 42 14.92 7.86 24.34
C GLU A 42 16.10 8.74 23.91
N GLY A 43 17.08 8.15 23.21
CA GLY A 43 18.30 8.85 22.80
C GLY A 43 18.11 9.79 21.61
N PHE A 44 17.15 9.51 20.71
CA PHE A 44 16.99 10.21 19.44
C PHE A 44 15.53 10.61 19.15
N ARG A 45 14.71 10.79 20.20
CA ARG A 45 13.31 11.24 20.08
C ARG A 45 13.16 12.50 19.22
N PRO A 46 13.97 13.56 19.39
CA PRO A 46 13.80 14.79 18.61
C PRO A 46 13.91 14.56 17.09
N GLU A 47 14.78 13.66 16.67
CA GLU A 47 15.02 13.31 15.27
C GLU A 47 13.89 12.45 14.68
N LEU A 48 13.37 11.51 15.47
CA LEU A 48 12.19 10.72 15.10
C LEU A 48 10.95 11.61 14.98
N VAL A 49 10.70 12.46 15.99
CA VAL A 49 9.61 13.44 15.98
C VAL A 49 9.73 14.37 14.79
N ARG A 50 10.93 14.88 14.50
CA ARG A 50 11.16 15.75 13.34
C ARG A 50 10.81 15.01 12.05
N SER A 51 11.27 13.77 11.88
CA SER A 51 11.01 12.98 10.67
C SER A 51 9.51 12.71 10.49
N VAL A 52 8.82 12.28 11.54
CA VAL A 52 7.37 12.05 11.52
C VAL A 52 6.62 13.35 11.20
N ARG A 53 6.96 14.46 11.86
CA ARG A 53 6.31 15.76 11.61
C ARG A 53 6.57 16.26 10.20
N THR A 54 7.79 16.15 9.67
CA THR A 54 8.09 16.56 8.30
C THR A 54 7.25 15.78 7.29
N ILE A 55 7.08 14.48 7.49
CA ILE A 55 6.28 13.60 6.64
C ILE A 55 4.77 13.91 6.78
N ALA A 56 4.27 14.16 7.98
CA ALA A 56 2.88 14.53 8.22
C ALA A 56 2.56 15.94 7.68
N SER A 57 3.48 16.89 7.84
CA SER A 57 3.32 18.25 7.31
C SER A 57 3.35 18.28 5.78
N SER A 58 4.14 17.43 5.12
CA SER A 58 4.06 17.30 3.66
C SER A 58 2.73 16.73 3.17
N ARG A 59 1.88 16.26 4.10
CA ARG A 59 0.51 15.80 3.86
C ARG A 59 -0.54 16.80 4.34
N ASN A 60 -0.14 18.01 4.72
CA ASN A 60 -0.99 19.05 5.32
C ASN A 60 -1.71 18.61 6.61
N LEU A 61 -1.12 17.68 7.37
CA LEU A 61 -1.74 17.13 8.57
C LEU A 61 -1.17 17.69 9.86
N ARG A 62 -2.07 17.82 10.85
CA ARG A 62 -1.74 18.14 12.24
C ARG A 62 -2.00 16.90 13.08
N LEU A 63 -0.93 16.27 13.55
CA LEU A 63 -1.00 15.14 14.46
C LEU A 63 -1.33 15.61 15.88
N SER A 64 -2.20 14.89 16.57
CA SER A 64 -2.34 15.02 18.03
C SER A 64 -1.05 14.55 18.74
N ALA A 65 -0.90 14.90 20.02
CA ALA A 65 0.25 14.46 20.81
C ALA A 65 0.31 12.93 20.93
N GLU A 66 -0.85 12.29 21.12
CA GLU A 66 -0.98 10.82 21.22
C GLU A 66 -0.59 10.11 19.91
N GLN A 67 -1.11 10.59 18.77
CA GLN A 67 -0.73 10.05 17.46
C GLN A 67 0.76 10.23 17.16
N LEU A 68 1.32 11.38 17.54
CA LEU A 68 2.74 11.63 17.37
C LEU A 68 3.59 10.66 18.20
N ASP A 69 3.18 10.37 19.44
CA ASP A 69 3.88 9.42 20.31
C ASP A 69 3.82 7.99 19.76
N ALA A 70 2.64 7.54 19.30
CA ALA A 70 2.49 6.25 18.64
C ALA A 70 3.37 6.15 17.38
N LEU A 71 3.34 7.16 16.51
CA LEU A 71 4.13 7.19 15.27
C LEU A 71 5.64 7.27 15.51
N VAL A 72 6.09 7.80 16.64
CA VAL A 72 7.51 7.75 17.01
C VAL A 72 7.95 6.32 17.32
N VAL A 73 7.09 5.53 17.98
CA VAL A 73 7.34 4.10 18.21
C VAL A 73 7.38 3.35 16.88
N ASP A 74 6.41 3.58 15.99
CA ASP A 74 6.38 2.95 14.67
C ASP A 74 7.56 3.35 13.79
N ALA A 75 8.01 4.61 13.87
CA ALA A 75 9.21 5.06 13.17
C ALA A 75 10.46 4.35 13.68
N ALA A 76 10.57 4.11 15.00
CA ALA A 76 11.69 3.36 15.57
C ALA A 76 11.66 1.88 15.15
N LEU A 77 10.48 1.26 15.09
CA LEU A 77 10.30 -0.10 14.56
C LEU A 77 10.68 -0.18 13.08
N ALA A 78 10.22 0.78 12.27
CA ALA A 78 10.58 0.86 10.85
C ALA A 78 12.09 1.03 10.60
N ILE A 79 12.79 1.71 11.52
CA ILE A 79 14.26 1.81 11.50
C ILE A 79 14.91 0.48 11.90
N SER A 80 14.37 -0.20 12.91
CA SER A 80 14.85 -1.53 13.34
C SER A 80 14.83 -2.53 12.19
N ASP A 81 13.75 -2.55 11.38
CA ASP A 81 13.60 -3.46 10.24
C ASP A 81 14.68 -3.31 9.17
N VAL A 82 15.31 -2.13 9.07
CA VAL A 82 16.34 -1.84 8.08
C VAL A 82 17.75 -1.75 8.67
N ALA A 83 17.88 -1.93 9.98
CA ALA A 83 19.15 -1.78 10.67
C ALA A 83 20.26 -2.68 10.09
N PRO A 84 20.02 -3.94 9.69
CA PRO A 84 21.07 -4.78 9.09
C PRO A 84 21.62 -4.26 7.74
N ALA A 85 20.81 -3.51 6.99
CA ALA A 85 21.18 -2.97 5.68
C ALA A 85 21.75 -1.54 5.75
N TRP A 86 21.61 -0.90 6.91
CA TRP A 86 22.10 0.45 7.14
C TRP A 86 23.62 0.47 7.35
N LYS A 87 24.30 1.49 6.81
CA LYS A 87 25.76 1.63 6.88
C LYS A 87 26.17 2.71 7.89
N PRO A 88 27.05 2.40 8.86
CA PRO A 88 27.69 3.41 9.73
C PRO A 88 28.41 4.50 8.92
N GLY A 89 28.45 5.73 9.44
CA GLY A 89 28.99 6.90 8.73
C GLY A 89 28.22 7.37 7.48
N GLY A 90 27.14 6.68 7.09
CA GLY A 90 26.28 7.05 5.97
C GLY A 90 25.20 8.07 6.34
N ALA A 91 24.10 8.07 5.58
CA ALA A 91 22.94 8.90 5.92
C ALA A 91 22.35 8.47 7.28
N PRO A 92 21.82 9.40 8.09
CA PRO A 92 21.20 9.05 9.37
C PRO A 92 20.05 8.03 9.21
N PRO A 93 19.78 7.17 10.21
CA PRO A 93 18.81 6.09 10.07
C PRO A 93 17.40 6.54 9.69
N TRP A 94 16.92 7.67 10.23
CA TRP A 94 15.62 8.24 9.89
C TRP A 94 15.54 8.80 8.46
N PHE A 95 16.68 9.21 7.87
CA PHE A 95 16.74 9.59 6.46
C PHE A 95 16.77 8.36 5.56
N TYR A 96 17.56 7.36 5.93
CA TYR A 96 17.64 6.09 5.21
C TYR A 96 16.30 5.34 5.22
N ALA A 97 15.60 5.33 6.35
CA ALA A 97 14.29 4.70 6.53
C ALA A 97 13.10 5.60 6.16
N LYS A 98 13.33 6.78 5.55
CA LYS A 98 12.29 7.80 5.31
C LYS A 98 11.03 7.22 4.64
N GLY A 99 11.18 6.36 3.63
CA GLY A 99 10.04 5.73 2.94
C GLY A 99 9.24 4.79 3.84
N ARG A 100 9.88 4.06 4.76
CA ARG A 100 9.17 3.18 5.71
C ARG A 100 8.48 3.97 6.82
N ILE A 101 9.12 5.04 7.30
CA ILE A 101 8.49 5.97 8.24
C ILE A 101 7.28 6.63 7.57
N ALA A 102 7.38 6.99 6.28
CA ALA A 102 6.25 7.49 5.51
C ALA A 102 5.09 6.49 5.45
N ASN A 103 5.37 5.22 5.17
CA ASN A 103 4.34 4.17 5.17
C ASN A 103 3.68 3.96 6.55
N ALA A 104 4.43 4.11 7.64
CA ALA A 104 3.85 4.05 9.00
C ALA A 104 2.88 5.21 9.24
N VAL A 105 3.30 6.43 8.86
CA VAL A 105 2.47 7.63 8.91
C VAL A 105 1.22 7.45 8.03
N ASP A 106 1.36 6.98 6.80
CA ASP A 106 0.25 6.73 5.87
C ASP A 106 -0.77 5.72 6.43
N ARG A 107 -0.29 4.66 7.09
CA ARG A 107 -1.18 3.64 7.67
C ARG A 107 -2.02 4.17 8.83
N GLU A 108 -1.44 5.01 9.68
CA GLU A 108 -2.14 5.62 10.82
C GLU A 108 -3.21 6.63 10.36
N ILE A 109 -2.97 7.29 9.22
CA ILE A 109 -3.85 8.33 8.70
C ILE A 109 -4.96 7.75 7.80
N GLY A 110 -4.70 6.62 7.11
CA GLY A 110 -5.55 6.10 6.04
C GLY A 110 -5.13 6.62 4.66
N GLN A 111 -5.92 6.34 3.61
CA GLN A 111 -5.61 6.78 2.25
C GLN A 111 -5.62 8.31 2.15
N TRP A 112 -4.43 8.91 2.01
CA TRP A 112 -4.26 10.34 1.76
C TRP A 112 -4.09 10.58 0.26
N ALA A 113 -4.91 11.45 -0.31
CA ALA A 113 -4.78 11.97 -1.67
C ALA A 113 -4.49 13.47 -1.62
N ASN A 114 -3.69 13.98 -2.56
CA ASN A 114 -3.53 15.42 -2.73
C ASN A 114 -4.89 16.05 -3.05
N GLU A 115 -5.16 17.22 -2.48
CA GLU A 115 -6.22 18.11 -2.96
C GLU A 115 -5.92 18.44 -4.43
N LEU A 116 -6.92 18.32 -5.30
CA LEU A 116 -6.75 18.63 -6.72
C LEU A 116 -6.43 20.13 -6.82
N ASP A 117 -5.36 20.49 -7.52
CA ASP A 117 -4.89 21.87 -7.65
C ASP A 117 -5.97 22.74 -8.33
N ASP A 118 -6.37 23.85 -7.71
CA ASP A 118 -7.36 24.81 -8.26
C ASP A 118 -6.89 25.42 -9.61
N GLU A 119 -5.60 25.36 -9.92
CA GLU A 119 -5.06 25.83 -11.20
C GLU A 119 -5.46 24.97 -12.41
N ARG A 120 -6.16 23.85 -12.18
CA ARG A 120 -6.75 23.05 -13.26
C ARG A 120 -8.07 23.67 -13.72
N THR A 121 -7.97 24.89 -14.26
CA THR A 121 -8.89 25.60 -15.17
C THR A 121 -10.37 25.25 -15.01
N ASP A 122 -11.15 26.25 -14.56
CA ASP A 122 -12.61 26.35 -14.58
C ASP A 122 -13.25 26.19 -15.99
N VAL A 123 -12.98 25.08 -16.67
CA VAL A 123 -14.05 24.46 -17.43
C VAL A 123 -14.91 23.86 -16.34
N GLU A 124 -16.09 24.43 -16.12
CA GLU A 124 -17.17 23.74 -15.43
C GLU A 124 -17.42 22.46 -16.23
N GLU A 125 -16.65 21.42 -15.91
CA GLU A 125 -16.87 20.08 -16.40
C GLU A 125 -18.17 19.72 -15.73
N LYS A 126 -19.28 19.96 -16.46
CA LYS A 126 -20.60 19.51 -16.08
C LYS A 126 -20.38 18.13 -15.50
N PRO A 127 -20.86 17.84 -14.27
CA PRO A 127 -20.69 16.51 -13.70
C PRO A 127 -21.05 15.57 -14.82
N ALA A 128 -20.11 14.69 -15.19
CA ALA A 128 -20.39 13.66 -16.16
C ALA A 128 -21.75 13.14 -15.71
N VAL A 129 -22.75 13.22 -16.61
CA VAL A 129 -24.03 12.56 -16.36
C VAL A 129 -23.63 11.22 -15.80
N ALA A 130 -24.21 10.79 -14.68
CA ALA A 130 -24.03 9.44 -14.20
C ALA A 130 -24.53 8.51 -15.32
N GLY A 131 -23.70 8.32 -16.33
CA GLY A 131 -23.71 7.19 -17.18
C GLY A 131 -23.36 6.12 -16.18
N THR A 132 -24.34 5.25 -15.93
CA THR A 132 -24.05 3.90 -15.52
C THR A 132 -22.77 3.50 -16.25
N GLU A 133 -21.66 3.31 -15.52
CA GLU A 133 -20.48 2.71 -16.14
C GLU A 133 -21.01 1.48 -16.86
N PRO A 134 -20.84 1.39 -18.20
CA PRO A 134 -21.46 0.34 -18.96
C PRO A 134 -20.97 -0.98 -18.36
N ASP A 135 -21.91 -1.89 -18.13
CA ASP A 135 -21.62 -3.20 -17.58
C ASP A 135 -20.43 -3.80 -18.36
N THR A 136 -19.45 -4.36 -17.65
CA THR A 136 -18.18 -4.79 -18.26
C THR A 136 -18.40 -5.80 -19.38
N TYR A 137 -19.44 -6.63 -19.26
CA TYR A 137 -19.86 -7.56 -20.29
C TYR A 137 -20.58 -6.85 -21.45
N GLU A 138 -21.42 -5.84 -21.20
CA GLU A 138 -21.99 -5.00 -22.28
C GLU A 138 -20.91 -4.24 -23.08
N THR A 139 -19.89 -3.72 -22.40
CA THR A 139 -18.74 -3.06 -23.05
C THR A 139 -17.99 -4.04 -23.93
N LEU A 140 -17.77 -5.27 -23.46
CA LEU A 140 -17.13 -6.34 -24.23
C LEU A 140 -17.96 -6.74 -25.46
N LEU A 141 -19.30 -6.79 -25.34
CA LEU A 141 -20.19 -7.00 -26.48
C LEU A 141 -20.11 -5.86 -27.50
N GLY A 142 -20.00 -4.61 -27.04
CA GLY A 142 -19.75 -3.47 -27.91
C GLY A 142 -18.43 -3.61 -28.69
N LEU A 143 -17.35 -4.00 -28.00
CA LEU A 143 -16.04 -4.22 -28.62
C LEU A 143 -16.04 -5.36 -29.64
N ALA A 144 -16.83 -6.41 -29.44
CA ALA A 144 -16.96 -7.52 -30.39
C ALA A 144 -17.47 -7.06 -31.77
N SER A 145 -18.17 -5.93 -31.87
CA SER A 145 -18.61 -5.40 -33.17
C SER A 145 -17.48 -4.82 -34.03
N VAL A 146 -16.35 -4.47 -33.41
CA VAL A 146 -15.21 -3.79 -34.07
C VAL A 146 -13.88 -4.54 -33.92
N ASN A 147 -13.80 -5.54 -33.04
CA ASN A 147 -12.59 -6.30 -32.76
C ASN A 147 -12.87 -7.81 -32.87
N HIS A 148 -12.15 -8.48 -33.79
CA HIS A 148 -12.32 -9.90 -34.08
C HIS A 148 -11.92 -10.81 -32.91
N ASP A 149 -10.93 -10.43 -32.10
CA ASP A 149 -10.51 -11.21 -30.94
C ASP A 149 -11.55 -11.16 -29.82
N ALA A 150 -12.13 -9.98 -29.59
CA ALA A 150 -13.25 -9.81 -28.67
C ALA A 150 -14.48 -10.61 -29.12
N ALA A 151 -14.81 -10.57 -30.43
CA ALA A 151 -15.90 -11.36 -30.99
C ALA A 151 -15.67 -12.87 -30.82
N ARG A 152 -14.46 -13.35 -31.11
CA ARG A 152 -14.08 -14.76 -30.93
C ARG A 152 -14.15 -15.19 -29.47
N PHE A 153 -13.72 -14.35 -28.55
CA PHE A 153 -13.79 -14.63 -27.12
C PHE A 153 -15.24 -14.71 -26.62
N ILE A 154 -16.11 -13.78 -27.03
CA ILE A 154 -17.55 -13.82 -26.68
C ILE A 154 -18.21 -15.09 -27.25
N ASP A 155 -17.94 -15.43 -28.51
CA ASP A 155 -18.49 -16.63 -29.13
C ASP A 155 -18.06 -17.91 -28.40
N ALA A 156 -16.78 -18.02 -28.04
CA ALA A 156 -16.25 -19.13 -27.24
C ALA A 156 -16.91 -19.19 -25.86
N LEU A 157 -17.01 -18.05 -25.17
CA LEU A 157 -17.59 -17.95 -23.84
C LEU A 157 -19.08 -18.31 -23.85
N ALA A 158 -19.81 -17.91 -24.89
CA ALA A 158 -21.21 -18.28 -25.11
C ALA A 158 -21.42 -19.78 -25.34
N SER A 159 -20.43 -20.47 -25.91
CA SER A 159 -20.51 -21.92 -26.12
C SER A 159 -20.34 -22.75 -24.84
N VAL A 160 -19.75 -22.19 -23.77
CA VAL A 160 -19.36 -22.95 -22.56
C VAL A 160 -20.07 -22.51 -21.27
N ALA A 161 -20.76 -21.37 -21.28
CA ALA A 161 -21.33 -20.74 -20.08
C ALA A 161 -22.67 -20.04 -20.35
N SER A 162 -23.54 -20.01 -19.34
CA SER A 162 -24.80 -19.24 -19.39
C SER A 162 -24.52 -17.74 -19.34
N VAL A 163 -25.37 -16.87 -19.90
CA VAL A 163 -25.13 -15.41 -19.93
C VAL A 163 -24.72 -14.84 -18.57
N ARG A 164 -25.38 -15.26 -17.49
CA ARG A 164 -25.03 -14.85 -16.12
C ARG A 164 -23.62 -15.27 -15.72
N ASP A 165 -23.22 -16.48 -16.09
CA ASP A 165 -21.88 -17.01 -15.83
C ASP A 165 -20.81 -16.31 -16.68
N GLN A 166 -21.16 -15.90 -17.90
CA GLN A 166 -20.29 -15.12 -18.78
C GLN A 166 -19.99 -13.76 -18.15
N MET A 167 -21.03 -13.05 -17.68
CA MET A 167 -20.89 -11.78 -16.96
C MET A 167 -20.02 -11.94 -15.71
N LEU A 168 -20.28 -12.96 -14.88
CA LEU A 168 -19.49 -13.25 -13.68
C LEU A 168 -18.02 -13.52 -14.01
N PHE A 169 -17.74 -14.26 -15.08
CA PHE A 169 -16.38 -14.59 -15.50
C PHE A 169 -15.61 -13.36 -15.98
N VAL A 170 -16.26 -12.51 -16.79
CA VAL A 170 -15.67 -11.26 -17.28
C VAL A 170 -15.40 -10.29 -16.14
N GLU A 171 -16.38 -10.07 -15.27
CA GLU A 171 -16.23 -9.17 -14.11
C GLU A 171 -15.11 -9.64 -13.17
N HIS A 172 -15.04 -10.95 -12.89
CA HIS A 172 -13.91 -11.50 -12.13
C HIS A 172 -12.57 -11.26 -12.82
N GLY A 173 -12.50 -11.37 -14.15
CA GLY A 173 -11.31 -11.05 -14.93
C GLY A 173 -10.86 -9.60 -14.78
N VAL A 174 -11.82 -8.68 -14.84
CA VAL A 174 -11.59 -7.24 -14.65
C VAL A 174 -11.07 -6.94 -13.24
N GLN A 175 -11.69 -7.50 -12.20
CA GLN A 175 -11.22 -7.28 -10.82
C GLN A 175 -9.78 -7.80 -10.62
N VAL A 176 -9.43 -8.94 -11.23
CA VAL A 176 -8.05 -9.44 -11.22
C VAL A 176 -7.09 -8.47 -11.92
N SER A 177 -7.44 -7.95 -13.10
CA SER A 177 -6.56 -7.04 -13.84
C SER A 177 -6.40 -5.68 -13.17
N LEU A 178 -7.41 -5.23 -12.41
CA LEU A 178 -7.35 -4.02 -11.57
C LEU A 178 -6.52 -4.21 -10.29
N GLY A 179 -6.03 -5.44 -10.02
CA GLY A 179 -5.22 -5.73 -8.85
C GLY A 179 -6.01 -5.83 -7.55
N ASP A 180 -7.33 -6.12 -7.62
CA ASP A 180 -8.13 -6.39 -6.43
C ASP A 180 -7.51 -7.56 -5.64
N PRO A 181 -7.16 -7.39 -4.34
CA PRO A 181 -6.61 -8.46 -3.51
C PRO A 181 -7.63 -9.58 -3.20
N SER A 182 -8.93 -9.38 -3.46
CA SER A 182 -9.99 -10.36 -3.23
C SER A 182 -11.12 -10.34 -4.29
N PRO A 183 -10.82 -10.64 -5.58
CA PRO A 183 -11.78 -10.52 -6.69
C PRO A 183 -13.07 -11.33 -6.48
N ALA A 184 -12.95 -12.54 -5.95
CA ALA A 184 -14.11 -13.40 -5.68
C ALA A 184 -15.04 -12.86 -4.58
N VAL A 185 -14.54 -12.01 -3.68
CA VAL A 185 -15.35 -11.34 -2.65
C VAL A 185 -16.14 -10.20 -3.28
N THR A 186 -15.45 -9.34 -4.03
CA THR A 186 -16.04 -8.21 -4.75
C THR A 186 -17.13 -8.66 -5.73
N VAL A 187 -16.80 -9.63 -6.60
CA VAL A 187 -17.76 -10.22 -7.55
C VAL A 187 -18.87 -10.96 -6.82
N GLY A 188 -18.56 -11.64 -5.71
CA GLY A 188 -19.57 -12.32 -4.89
C GLY A 188 -20.63 -11.37 -4.36
N GLN A 189 -20.23 -10.18 -3.89
CA GLN A 189 -21.16 -9.14 -3.45
C GLN A 189 -22.02 -8.62 -4.59
N GLN A 190 -21.45 -8.33 -5.76
CA GLN A 190 -22.18 -7.86 -6.94
C GLN A 190 -23.21 -8.87 -7.46
N PHE A 191 -22.87 -10.16 -7.48
CA PHE A 191 -23.72 -11.22 -8.03
C PHE A 191 -24.58 -11.93 -6.97
N GLY A 192 -24.49 -11.54 -5.69
CA GLY A 192 -25.20 -12.19 -4.59
C GLY A 192 -24.75 -13.65 -4.36
N MET A 193 -23.46 -13.93 -4.54
CA MET A 193 -22.87 -15.27 -4.46
C MET A 193 -21.80 -15.36 -3.39
N ASN A 194 -21.65 -16.55 -2.79
CA ASN A 194 -20.52 -16.83 -1.90
C ASN A 194 -19.20 -16.83 -2.71
N PRO A 195 -18.11 -16.20 -2.20
CA PRO A 195 -16.80 -16.19 -2.88
C PRO A 195 -16.26 -17.57 -3.29
N ALA A 196 -16.53 -18.63 -2.52
CA ALA A 196 -16.14 -19.98 -2.88
C ALA A 196 -16.85 -20.48 -4.15
N ALA A 197 -18.13 -20.14 -4.32
CA ALA A 197 -18.91 -20.48 -5.50
C ALA A 197 -18.41 -19.69 -6.72
N VAL A 198 -18.07 -18.41 -6.57
CA VAL A 198 -17.44 -17.60 -7.63
C VAL A 198 -16.15 -18.25 -8.10
N ARG A 199 -15.23 -18.62 -7.19
CA ARG A 199 -13.97 -19.28 -7.55
C ARG A 199 -14.19 -20.59 -8.30
N GLN A 200 -15.12 -21.42 -7.84
CA GLN A 200 -15.44 -22.68 -8.50
C GLN A 200 -15.99 -22.45 -9.91
N GLN A 201 -16.90 -21.49 -10.07
CA GLN A 201 -17.53 -21.20 -11.34
C GLN A 201 -16.53 -20.61 -12.34
N THR A 202 -15.75 -19.61 -11.94
CA THR A 202 -14.69 -19.02 -12.77
C THR A 202 -13.66 -20.08 -13.19
N ARG A 203 -13.24 -20.96 -12.27
CA ARG A 203 -12.33 -22.07 -12.59
C ARG A 203 -12.96 -23.03 -13.61
N ARG A 204 -14.23 -23.40 -13.45
CA ARG A 204 -14.92 -24.32 -14.36
C ARG A 204 -15.03 -23.75 -15.77
N ILE A 205 -15.35 -22.46 -15.89
CA ILE A 205 -15.43 -21.77 -17.19
C ILE A 205 -14.05 -21.69 -17.84
N ARG A 206 -13.00 -21.30 -17.09
CA ARG A 206 -11.63 -21.28 -17.60
C ARG A 206 -11.19 -22.62 -18.17
N LEU A 207 -11.44 -23.71 -17.43
CA LEU A 207 -11.09 -25.06 -17.89
C LEU A 207 -11.84 -25.46 -19.17
N ARG A 208 -13.11 -25.07 -19.32
CA ARG A 208 -13.88 -25.31 -20.54
C ARG A 208 -13.38 -24.48 -21.72
N LEU A 209 -13.00 -23.22 -21.50
CA LEU A 209 -12.41 -22.38 -22.54
C LEU A 209 -11.06 -22.93 -23.01
N LYS A 210 -10.26 -23.45 -22.07
CA LYS A 210 -8.98 -24.10 -22.39
C LYS A 210 -9.19 -25.37 -23.23
N ASP A 211 -10.08 -26.25 -22.79
CA ASP A 211 -10.45 -27.46 -23.54
C ASP A 211 -10.99 -27.12 -24.94
N LEU A 212 -11.78 -26.05 -25.05
CA LEU A 212 -12.29 -25.55 -26.33
C LEU A 212 -11.16 -25.00 -27.23
N ALA A 213 -10.19 -24.27 -26.68
CA ALA A 213 -9.04 -23.77 -27.42
C ALA A 213 -8.12 -24.91 -27.90
N ASP A 214 -8.01 -25.99 -27.12
CA ASP A 214 -7.23 -27.18 -27.47
C ASP A 214 -7.92 -28.04 -28.54
N SER A 215 -9.25 -28.14 -28.49
CA SER A 215 -10.05 -29.05 -29.33
C SER A 215 -10.57 -28.44 -30.63
N ASP A 216 -10.85 -27.14 -30.68
CA ASP A 216 -11.38 -26.46 -31.86
C ASP A 216 -10.38 -25.41 -32.40
N PRO A 217 -9.84 -25.62 -33.62
CA PRO A 217 -8.89 -24.70 -34.24
C PRO A 217 -9.36 -23.24 -34.34
N ARG A 218 -10.67 -23.00 -34.35
CA ARG A 218 -11.25 -21.64 -34.41
C ARG A 218 -10.93 -20.80 -33.18
N TYR A 219 -10.72 -21.44 -32.03
CA TYR A 219 -10.51 -20.79 -30.74
C TYR A 219 -9.09 -20.95 -30.19
N ARG A 220 -8.17 -21.54 -30.97
CA ARG A 220 -6.80 -21.82 -30.54
C ARG A 220 -6.06 -20.59 -30.00
N GLU A 221 -6.30 -19.43 -30.60
CA GLU A 221 -5.67 -18.16 -30.21
C GLU A 221 -6.07 -17.71 -28.79
N LEU A 222 -7.19 -18.20 -28.24
CA LEU A 222 -7.62 -17.88 -26.88
C LEU A 222 -6.65 -18.41 -25.82
N ALA A 223 -5.88 -19.46 -26.11
CA ALA A 223 -4.90 -20.01 -25.17
C ALA A 223 -3.78 -19.01 -24.79
N ALA A 224 -3.60 -17.94 -25.57
CA ALA A 224 -2.64 -16.89 -25.29
C ALA A 224 -3.18 -15.79 -24.36
N LEU A 225 -4.48 -15.77 -24.06
CA LEU A 225 -5.08 -14.78 -23.17
C LEU A 225 -4.87 -15.16 -21.71
N ASP A 226 -4.36 -14.25 -20.88
CA ASP A 226 -4.14 -14.46 -19.44
C ASP A 226 -5.42 -14.89 -18.69
N LEU A 227 -6.59 -14.50 -19.21
CA LEU A 227 -7.88 -14.88 -18.64
C LEU A 227 -8.19 -16.38 -18.83
N VAL A 228 -7.60 -17.00 -19.85
CA VAL A 228 -7.84 -18.38 -20.31
C VAL A 228 -6.68 -19.32 -19.97
N ALA A 229 -5.44 -18.82 -19.99
CA ALA A 229 -4.20 -19.57 -19.70
C ALA A 229 -4.18 -20.21 -18.29
#